data_AF-A0A7S3S3H3-F1
#
_entry.id   AF-A0A7S3S3H3-F1
#
_cell.length_a   1.000
_cell.length_b   1.000
_cell.length_c   1.000
_cell.angle_alpha   90.00
_cell.angle_beta   90.00
_cell.angle_gamma   90.00
#
_symmetry.space_group_name_H-M   'P 1'
#
loop_
_entity.id
_entity.type
_entity.pdbx_description
1 polymer ?
#
loop_
_entity_poly.entity_id
_entity_poly.type
_entity_poly.pdbx_seq_one_letter_code
_entity_poly.pdbx_strand_id
1 'polypeptide(L)'
;QKLVRLDVRPRMSTARAARFAAWEAERATWRLANRGDTRYALERRVFRKQLRDMRRSLKEEDLLARRAAHVAARASERERTETPEGLRAAEERAAAQDEVRAARAAQVEQLAAEARRDFERYRARAAAKRERLDAARAGEGRAWLEQFLERNDVSGRAERGGLGGLTDGTRSISWVQPHNLEAKLSNLAIVRRQDPVDEWNAAARAIQEDEEKEKAAERLGGISPSGARGRRPQPAGIAAAAEGGGAAAEGGASDEGAYLSSRLAAVAEAMKVVSRLEGRAEAAPPPPPAAAADVFSQLDKDGDGAVSREEWEAAENKSTGGGDGRGGGDGGAAGK
;
A
#
# COMPACT_ATOMS: atom_id res chain seq x y z
N GLN A 1 -22.56 -50.14 -26.29
CA GLN A 1 -22.29 -50.34 -24.85
C GLN A 1 -23.39 -49.65 -24.05
N LYS A 2 -24.20 -50.38 -23.28
CA LYS A 2 -25.34 -49.83 -22.51
C LYS A 2 -24.83 -49.34 -21.14
N LEU A 3 -24.98 -48.04 -20.87
CA LEU A 3 -24.68 -47.42 -19.59
C LEU A 3 -25.73 -47.83 -18.54
N VAL A 4 -25.33 -48.72 -17.63
CA VAL A 4 -26.11 -49.08 -16.44
C VAL A 4 -25.94 -47.93 -15.43
N ARG A 5 -26.98 -47.11 -15.27
CA ARG A 5 -27.05 -46.16 -14.16
C ARG A 5 -27.28 -46.95 -12.86
N LEU A 6 -26.23 -47.12 -12.06
CA LEU A 6 -26.34 -47.57 -10.68
C LEU A 6 -27.01 -46.46 -9.86
N ASP A 7 -28.26 -46.71 -9.48
CA ASP A 7 -29.04 -45.81 -8.62
C ASP A 7 -28.51 -45.93 -7.18
N VAL A 8 -27.45 -45.19 -6.87
CA VAL A 8 -26.85 -45.12 -5.52
C VAL A 8 -27.71 -44.21 -4.67
N ARG A 9 -28.87 -44.73 -4.22
CA ARG A 9 -29.59 -44.09 -3.12
C ARG A 9 -28.83 -44.38 -1.83
N PRO A 10 -28.44 -43.36 -1.04
CA PRO A 10 -27.82 -43.59 0.25
C PRO A 10 -28.81 -44.37 1.11
N ARG A 11 -28.44 -45.60 1.47
CA ARG A 11 -29.20 -46.41 2.44
C ARG A 11 -29.19 -45.64 3.75
N MET A 12 -30.29 -44.95 4.06
CA MET A 12 -30.51 -44.45 5.42
C MET A 12 -30.37 -45.63 6.38
N SER A 13 -29.62 -45.46 7.47
CA SER A 13 -29.49 -46.50 8.48
C SER A 13 -30.90 -46.91 8.94
N THR A 14 -31.10 -48.20 9.17
CA THR A 14 -32.40 -48.79 9.57
C THR A 14 -33.02 -48.07 10.76
N ALA A 15 -32.19 -47.57 11.69
CA ALA A 15 -32.60 -46.76 12.83
C ALA A 15 -33.22 -45.40 12.42
N ARG A 16 -32.72 -44.77 11.36
CA ARG A 16 -33.21 -43.47 10.87
C ARG A 16 -34.55 -43.61 10.13
N ALA A 17 -34.72 -44.69 9.38
CA ALA A 17 -35.98 -45.01 8.72
C ALA A 17 -37.11 -45.34 9.72
N ALA A 18 -36.80 -46.11 10.77
CA ALA A 18 -37.76 -46.45 11.83
C ALA A 18 -38.25 -45.22 12.61
N ARG A 19 -37.35 -44.29 12.94
CA ARG A 19 -37.71 -43.02 13.60
C ARG A 19 -38.60 -42.13 12.73
N PHE A 20 -38.37 -42.11 11.41
CA PHE A 20 -39.18 -41.32 10.49
C PHE A 20 -40.59 -41.91 10.30
N ALA A 21 -40.70 -43.24 10.23
CA ALA A 21 -42.00 -43.92 10.12
C ALA A 21 -42.86 -43.76 11.40
N ALA A 22 -42.25 -43.85 12.58
CA ALA A 22 -42.95 -43.60 13.85
C ALA A 22 -43.50 -42.17 13.92
N TRP A 23 -42.73 -41.20 13.44
CA TRP A 23 -43.12 -39.79 13.37
C TRP A 23 -44.29 -39.52 12.42
N GLU A 24 -44.35 -40.19 11.26
CA GLU A 24 -45.48 -40.04 10.33
C GLU A 24 -46.79 -40.62 10.87
N ALA A 25 -46.72 -41.76 11.56
CA ALA A 25 -47.89 -42.38 12.20
C ALA A 25 -48.51 -41.46 13.27
N GLU A 26 -47.67 -40.80 14.05
CA GLU A 26 -48.11 -39.87 15.10
C GLU A 26 -48.74 -38.59 14.50
N ARG A 27 -48.28 -38.14 13.34
CA ARG A 27 -48.81 -36.95 12.66
C ARG A 27 -50.22 -37.14 12.09
N ALA A 28 -50.61 -38.38 11.78
CA ALA A 28 -51.92 -38.69 11.21
C ALA A 28 -53.07 -38.45 12.21
N THR A 29 -52.83 -38.67 13.50
CA THR A 29 -53.84 -38.51 14.55
C THR A 29 -54.12 -37.03 14.91
N TRP A 30 -53.25 -36.11 14.48
CA TRP A 30 -53.29 -34.70 14.89
C TRP A 30 -54.20 -33.80 14.03
N ARG A 31 -54.77 -34.30 12.93
CA ARG A 31 -55.58 -33.49 11.99
C ARG A 31 -56.99 -33.14 12.48
N LEU A 32 -57.51 -33.79 13.54
CA LEU A 32 -58.91 -33.60 13.97
C LEU A 32 -59.16 -32.51 15.04
N ALA A 33 -58.13 -31.89 15.63
CA ALA A 33 -58.28 -31.19 16.93
C ALA A 33 -58.18 -29.64 16.93
N ASN A 34 -58.48 -28.93 15.82
CA ASN A 34 -58.28 -27.48 15.74
C ASN A 34 -59.57 -26.67 15.53
N ARG A 35 -60.16 -26.17 16.62
CA ARG A 35 -60.91 -24.91 16.65
C ARG A 35 -60.94 -24.36 18.09
N GLY A 36 -60.16 -23.30 18.34
CA GLY A 36 -60.23 -22.46 19.54
C GLY A 36 -59.10 -22.67 20.55
N ASP A 37 -57.92 -22.07 20.29
CA ASP A 37 -56.73 -22.02 21.17
C ASP A 37 -56.46 -23.28 21.99
N THR A 38 -56.44 -24.39 21.24
CA THR A 38 -56.45 -25.74 21.75
C THR A 38 -55.02 -26.18 22.08
N ARG A 39 -54.91 -27.09 23.05
CA ARG A 39 -53.80 -28.04 23.31
C ARG A 39 -52.84 -28.29 22.11
N TYR A 40 -53.37 -28.36 20.90
CA TYR A 40 -52.64 -28.43 19.64
C TYR A 40 -51.55 -27.34 19.45
N ALA A 41 -51.80 -26.08 19.82
CA ALA A 41 -50.82 -25.00 19.69
C ALA A 41 -49.61 -25.20 20.61
N LEU A 42 -49.84 -25.71 21.82
CA LEU A 42 -48.81 -26.10 22.77
C LEU A 42 -48.02 -27.31 22.24
N GLU A 43 -48.71 -28.36 21.80
CA GLU A 43 -48.11 -29.56 21.20
C GLU A 43 -47.26 -29.21 19.97
N ARG A 44 -47.71 -28.29 19.11
CA ARG A 44 -46.94 -27.81 17.94
C ARG A 44 -45.69 -27.01 18.33
N ARG A 45 -45.67 -26.34 19.49
CA ARG A 45 -44.46 -25.67 20.01
C ARG A 45 -43.47 -26.71 20.55
N VAL A 46 -43.95 -27.67 21.34
CA VAL A 46 -43.13 -28.78 21.86
C VAL A 46 -42.51 -29.58 20.72
N PHE A 47 -43.31 -29.93 19.72
CA PHE A 47 -42.85 -30.64 18.54
C PHE A 47 -41.81 -29.85 17.73
N ARG A 48 -42.01 -28.54 17.53
CA ARG A 48 -41.00 -27.68 16.88
C ARG A 48 -39.70 -27.60 17.68
N LYS A 49 -39.77 -27.66 19.01
CA LYS A 49 -38.59 -27.74 19.88
C LYS A 49 -37.88 -29.09 19.69
N GLN A 50 -38.61 -30.20 19.80
CA GLN A 50 -38.08 -31.56 19.57
C GLN A 50 -37.44 -31.72 18.19
N LEU A 51 -38.04 -31.18 17.13
CA LEU A 51 -37.44 -31.20 15.78
C LEU A 51 -36.15 -30.38 15.69
N ARG A 52 -36.07 -29.24 16.40
CA ARG A 52 -34.83 -28.45 16.47
C ARG A 52 -33.75 -29.20 17.23
N ASP A 53 -34.09 -29.78 18.37
CA ASP A 53 -33.17 -30.54 19.20
C ASP A 53 -32.65 -31.78 18.43
N MET A 54 -33.52 -32.50 17.73
CA MET A 54 -33.13 -33.63 16.87
C MET A 54 -32.24 -33.20 15.68
N ARG A 55 -32.46 -32.00 15.11
CA ARG A 55 -31.56 -31.47 14.07
C ARG A 55 -30.19 -31.10 14.64
N ARG A 56 -30.14 -30.53 15.86
CA ARG A 56 -28.89 -30.21 16.57
C ARG A 56 -28.12 -31.50 16.87
N SER A 57 -28.77 -32.52 17.43
CA SER A 57 -28.13 -33.80 17.73
C SER A 57 -27.57 -34.48 16.47
N LEU A 58 -28.31 -34.47 15.34
CA LEU A 58 -27.82 -35.01 14.08
C LEU A 58 -26.62 -34.24 13.51
N LYS A 59 -26.55 -32.92 13.71
CA LYS A 59 -25.38 -32.12 13.32
C LYS A 59 -24.17 -32.42 14.20
N GLU A 60 -24.38 -32.57 15.51
CA GLU A 60 -23.34 -32.96 16.46
C GLU A 60 -22.77 -34.34 16.14
N GLU A 61 -23.63 -35.32 15.86
CA GLU A 61 -23.22 -36.66 15.40
C GLU A 61 -22.39 -36.59 14.11
N ASP A 62 -22.80 -35.79 13.12
CA ASP A 62 -22.03 -35.61 11.87
C ASP A 62 -20.67 -34.94 12.12
N LEU A 63 -20.61 -33.93 12.98
CA LEU A 63 -19.37 -33.26 13.36
C LEU A 63 -18.42 -34.20 14.11
N LEU A 64 -18.94 -35.01 15.04
CA LEU A 64 -18.17 -36.03 15.75
C LEU A 64 -17.66 -37.11 14.78
N ALA A 65 -18.48 -37.57 13.85
CA ALA A 65 -18.08 -38.52 12.82
C ALA A 65 -16.96 -37.97 11.92
N ARG A 66 -17.06 -36.70 11.48
CA ARG A 66 -16.00 -36.04 10.71
C ARG A 66 -14.71 -35.87 11.51
N ARG A 67 -14.81 -35.47 12.78
CA ARG A 67 -13.64 -35.39 13.67
C ARG A 67 -12.99 -36.75 13.86
N ALA A 68 -13.76 -37.80 14.08
CA ALA A 68 -13.26 -39.17 14.21
C ALA A 68 -12.56 -39.64 12.92
N ALA A 69 -13.15 -39.38 11.75
CA ALA A 69 -12.54 -39.69 10.45
C ALA A 69 -11.22 -38.95 10.23
N HIS A 70 -11.15 -37.67 10.61
CA HIS A 70 -9.91 -36.89 10.51
C HIS A 70 -8.81 -37.42 11.45
N VAL A 71 -9.17 -37.76 12.70
CA VAL A 71 -8.22 -38.37 13.66
C VAL A 71 -7.72 -39.72 13.15
N ALA A 72 -8.60 -40.57 12.62
CA ALA A 72 -8.22 -41.85 12.03
C ALA A 72 -7.28 -41.66 10.82
N ALA A 73 -7.57 -40.71 9.93
CA ALA A 73 -6.71 -40.40 8.79
C ALA A 73 -5.31 -39.94 9.24
N ARG A 74 -5.23 -39.07 10.26
CA ARG A 74 -3.97 -38.63 10.88
C ARG A 74 -3.21 -39.79 11.53
N ALA A 75 -3.90 -40.71 12.19
CA ALA A 75 -3.28 -41.89 12.78
C ALA A 75 -2.68 -42.80 11.71
N SER A 76 -3.42 -43.09 10.63
CA SER A 76 -2.90 -43.87 9.51
C SER A 76 -1.76 -43.17 8.77
N GLU A 77 -1.75 -41.84 8.72
CA GLU A 77 -0.63 -41.07 8.16
C GLU A 77 0.62 -41.19 9.04
N ARG A 78 0.47 -41.11 10.37
CA ARG A 78 1.56 -41.34 11.33
C ARG A 78 2.17 -42.73 11.19
N GLU A 79 1.33 -43.76 11.14
CA GLU A 79 1.78 -45.15 10.96
C GLU A 79 2.58 -45.32 9.66
N ARG A 80 2.19 -44.64 8.57
CA ARG A 80 2.96 -44.64 7.31
C ARG A 80 4.30 -43.94 7.46
N THR A 81 4.33 -42.79 8.14
CA THR A 81 5.57 -42.01 8.33
C THR A 81 6.54 -42.64 9.33
N GLU A 82 6.06 -43.44 10.28
CA GLU A 82 6.89 -44.12 11.28
C GLU A 82 7.62 -45.34 10.72
N THR A 83 7.26 -45.80 9.52
CA THR A 83 8.07 -46.81 8.82
C THR A 83 9.46 -46.23 8.50
N PRO A 84 10.54 -47.02 8.58
CA PRO A 84 11.89 -46.54 8.27
C PRO A 84 12.02 -46.01 6.83
N GLU A 85 11.21 -46.52 5.90
CA GLU A 85 11.09 -45.97 4.54
C GLU A 85 10.38 -44.61 4.53
N GLY A 86 9.34 -44.44 5.33
CA GLY A 86 8.62 -43.18 5.52
C GLY A 86 9.52 -42.09 6.11
N LEU A 87 10.36 -42.43 7.09
CA LEU A 87 11.34 -41.51 7.68
C LEU A 87 12.38 -41.06 6.64
N ARG A 88 12.96 -41.98 5.87
CA ARG A 88 13.90 -41.63 4.79
C ARG A 88 13.26 -40.73 3.73
N ALA A 89 12.04 -41.05 3.30
CA ALA A 89 11.31 -40.21 2.36
C ALA A 89 10.98 -38.82 2.93
N ALA A 90 10.75 -38.70 4.24
CA ALA A 90 10.55 -37.43 4.91
C ALA A 90 11.85 -36.61 4.98
N GLU A 91 12.97 -37.25 5.31
CA GLU A 91 14.32 -36.65 5.30
C GLU A 91 14.70 -36.15 3.90
N GLU A 92 14.48 -36.95 2.85
CA GLU A 92 14.73 -36.56 1.46
C GLU A 92 13.88 -35.35 1.04
N ARG A 93 12.61 -35.30 1.45
CA ARG A 93 11.74 -34.15 1.19
C ARG A 93 12.19 -32.91 1.96
N ALA A 94 12.63 -33.07 3.22
CA ALA A 94 13.16 -31.98 4.01
C ALA A 94 14.43 -31.41 3.38
N ALA A 95 15.36 -32.28 2.96
CA ALA A 95 16.57 -31.89 2.23
C ALA A 95 16.24 -31.16 0.92
N ALA A 96 15.30 -31.68 0.12
CA ALA A 96 14.85 -31.01 -1.10
C ALA A 96 14.21 -29.63 -0.83
N GLN A 97 13.46 -29.48 0.27
CA GLN A 97 12.91 -28.19 0.69
C GLN A 97 14.02 -27.23 1.13
N ASP A 98 15.06 -27.71 1.79
CA ASP A 98 16.23 -26.91 2.19
C ASP A 98 17.00 -26.41 0.97
N GLU A 99 17.19 -27.25 -0.05
CA GLU A 99 17.79 -26.84 -1.33
C GLU A 99 16.96 -25.74 -2.01
N VAL A 100 15.63 -25.89 -2.07
CA VAL A 100 14.74 -24.87 -2.63
C VAL A 100 14.80 -23.56 -1.82
N ARG A 101 14.87 -23.66 -0.49
CA ARG A 101 15.02 -22.48 0.39
C ARG A 101 16.35 -21.78 0.15
N ALA A 102 17.46 -22.53 0.08
CA ALA A 102 18.78 -22.01 -0.22
C ALA A 102 18.85 -21.34 -1.60
N ALA A 103 18.25 -21.95 -2.63
CA ALA A 103 18.20 -21.38 -3.97
C ALA A 103 17.40 -20.06 -4.01
N ARG A 104 16.28 -19.98 -3.29
CA ARG A 104 15.50 -18.74 -3.16
C ARG A 104 16.26 -17.66 -2.40
N ALA A 105 16.96 -18.02 -1.32
CA ALA A 105 17.79 -17.08 -0.57
C ALA A 105 18.88 -16.48 -1.47
N ALA A 106 19.58 -17.31 -2.25
CA ALA A 106 20.57 -16.84 -3.22
C ALA A 106 19.97 -15.91 -4.29
N GLN A 107 18.76 -16.19 -4.78
CA GLN A 107 18.06 -15.31 -5.72
C GLN A 107 17.73 -13.94 -5.10
N VAL A 108 17.29 -13.93 -3.83
CA VAL A 108 17.02 -12.69 -3.10
C VAL A 108 18.30 -11.87 -2.92
N GLU A 109 19.43 -12.50 -2.59
CA GLU A 109 20.72 -11.83 -2.49
C GLU A 109 21.18 -11.23 -3.83
N GLN A 110 21.00 -11.94 -4.94
CA GLN A 110 21.30 -11.41 -6.28
C GLN A 110 20.48 -10.17 -6.60
N LEU A 111 19.16 -10.22 -6.38
CA LEU A 111 18.27 -9.07 -6.57
C LEU A 111 18.65 -7.89 -5.66
N ALA A 112 19.04 -8.16 -4.42
CA ALA A 112 19.50 -7.14 -3.50
C ALA A 112 20.82 -6.50 -3.97
N ALA A 113 21.75 -7.29 -4.51
CA ALA A 113 23.01 -6.78 -5.06
C ALA A 113 22.78 -5.90 -6.30
N GLU A 114 21.87 -6.29 -7.19
CA GLU A 114 21.47 -5.48 -8.34
C GLU A 114 20.81 -4.16 -7.92
N ALA A 115 19.91 -4.20 -6.93
CA ALA A 115 19.28 -3.01 -6.39
C ALA A 115 20.30 -2.03 -5.78
N ARG A 116 21.35 -2.53 -5.10
CA ARG A 116 22.45 -1.70 -4.59
C ARG A 116 23.22 -1.02 -5.72
N ARG A 117 23.56 -1.75 -6.79
CA ARG A 117 24.23 -1.19 -7.97
C ARG A 117 23.37 -0.12 -8.66
N ASP A 118 22.06 -0.36 -8.78
CA ASP A 118 21.11 0.61 -9.33
C ASP A 118 21.07 1.89 -8.49
N PHE A 119 21.02 1.74 -7.17
CA PHE A 119 21.03 2.86 -6.24
C PHE A 119 22.33 3.68 -6.30
N GLU A 120 23.48 3.02 -6.42
CA GLU A 120 24.78 3.69 -6.59
C GLU A 120 24.84 4.46 -7.92
N ARG A 121 24.34 3.88 -9.02
CA ARG A 121 24.22 4.57 -10.31
C ARG A 121 23.35 5.81 -10.22
N TYR A 122 22.20 5.69 -9.54
CA TYR A 122 21.31 6.82 -9.30
C TYR A 122 22.01 7.92 -8.48
N ARG A 123 22.68 7.54 -7.39
CA ARG A 123 23.42 8.48 -6.54
C ARG A 123 24.53 9.21 -7.32
N ALA A 124 25.25 8.51 -8.18
CA ALA A 124 26.28 9.10 -9.04
C ALA A 124 25.69 10.10 -10.04
N ARG A 125 24.56 9.77 -10.68
CA ARG A 125 23.83 10.70 -11.58
C ARG A 125 23.35 11.95 -10.83
N ALA A 126 22.79 11.77 -9.64
CA ALA A 126 22.32 12.87 -8.80
C ALA A 126 23.47 13.80 -8.37
N ALA A 127 24.64 13.24 -8.03
CA ALA A 127 25.84 14.02 -7.72
C ALA A 127 26.32 14.81 -8.95
N ALA A 128 26.44 14.17 -10.11
CA ALA A 128 26.84 14.84 -11.35
C ALA A 128 25.86 15.96 -11.76
N LYS A 129 24.55 15.76 -11.52
CA LYS A 129 23.54 16.80 -11.75
C LYS A 129 23.75 18.00 -10.82
N ARG A 130 24.05 17.76 -9.53
CA ARG A 130 24.35 18.85 -8.57
C ARG A 130 25.60 19.63 -8.99
N GLU A 131 26.68 18.95 -9.35
CA GLU A 131 27.91 19.61 -9.83
C GLU A 131 27.66 20.48 -11.06
N ARG A 132 26.83 20.03 -12.01
CA ARG A 132 26.43 20.83 -13.18
C ARG A 132 25.64 22.07 -12.79
N LEU A 133 24.70 21.94 -11.85
CA LEU A 133 23.91 23.06 -11.36
C LEU A 133 24.77 24.07 -10.59
N ASP A 134 25.71 23.60 -9.77
CA ASP A 134 26.63 24.46 -9.04
C ASP A 134 27.59 25.18 -9.99
N ALA A 135 28.08 24.50 -11.04
CA ALA A 135 28.88 25.12 -12.09
C ALA A 135 28.08 26.16 -12.89
N ALA A 136 26.81 25.89 -13.21
CA ALA A 136 25.93 26.84 -13.88
C ALA A 136 25.69 28.09 -13.01
N ARG A 137 25.35 27.90 -11.73
CA ARG A 137 25.18 29.01 -10.76
C ARG A 137 26.45 29.84 -10.60
N ALA A 138 27.62 29.20 -10.58
CA ALA A 138 28.90 29.90 -10.52
C ALA A 138 29.17 30.73 -11.79
N GLY A 139 28.77 30.22 -12.97
CA GLY A 139 28.84 30.94 -14.23
C GLY A 139 27.88 32.13 -14.28
N GLU A 140 26.62 31.92 -13.90
CA GLU A 140 25.59 32.97 -13.83
C GLU A 140 25.96 34.08 -12.85
N GLY A 141 26.47 33.73 -11.66
CA GLY A 141 26.92 34.71 -10.66
C GLY A 141 28.08 35.57 -11.17
N ARG A 142 29.01 35.00 -11.94
CA ARG A 142 30.09 35.76 -12.59
C ARG A 142 29.55 36.67 -13.69
N ALA A 143 28.69 36.17 -14.56
CA ALA A 143 28.09 36.96 -15.63
C ALA A 143 27.25 38.13 -15.07
N TRP A 144 26.51 37.90 -13.98
CA TRP A 144 25.77 38.95 -13.29
C TRP A 144 26.71 40.00 -12.67
N LEU A 145 27.80 39.58 -12.01
CA LEU A 145 28.81 40.50 -11.48
C LEU A 145 29.47 41.33 -12.58
N GLU A 146 29.83 40.72 -13.71
CA GLU A 146 30.38 41.44 -14.86
C GLU A 146 29.39 42.47 -15.41
N GLN A 147 28.13 42.09 -15.62
CA GLN A 147 27.08 43.00 -16.08
C GLN A 147 26.79 44.12 -15.08
N PHE A 148 26.84 43.82 -13.77
CA PHE A 148 26.67 44.80 -12.71
C PHE A 148 27.83 45.81 -12.70
N LEU A 149 29.07 45.33 -12.83
CA LEU A 149 30.26 46.20 -12.90
C LEU A 149 30.25 47.08 -14.15
N GLU A 150 29.78 46.54 -15.29
CA GLU A 150 29.60 47.28 -16.54
C GLU A 150 28.53 48.36 -16.42
N ARG A 151 27.32 48.03 -15.92
CA ARG A 151 26.22 49.01 -15.76
C ARG A 151 26.52 50.14 -14.78
N ASN A 152 27.39 49.90 -13.80
CA ASN A 152 27.70 50.89 -12.77
C ASN A 152 29.02 51.62 -13.03
N ASP A 153 29.64 51.42 -14.20
CA ASP A 153 30.91 52.04 -14.62
C ASP A 153 31.98 52.01 -13.51
N VAL A 154 32.05 50.89 -12.79
CA VAL A 154 33.02 50.69 -11.70
C VAL A 154 34.44 50.58 -12.27
N SER A 155 34.55 50.38 -13.58
CA SER A 155 35.82 50.34 -14.32
C SER A 155 36.60 51.67 -14.28
N GLY A 156 35.96 52.77 -13.85
CA GLY A 156 36.59 54.09 -13.82
C GLY A 156 36.86 54.65 -15.21
N ARG A 157 36.17 54.11 -16.23
CA ARG A 157 36.28 54.53 -17.63
C ARG A 157 35.17 55.49 -18.01
N ALA A 158 34.68 56.28 -17.05
CA ALA A 158 33.92 57.47 -17.36
C ALA A 158 34.83 58.38 -18.18
N GLU A 159 34.60 58.43 -19.49
CA GLU A 159 35.07 59.51 -20.32
C GLU A 159 34.64 60.79 -19.62
N ARG A 160 35.60 61.57 -19.10
CA ARG A 160 35.36 62.93 -18.63
C ARG A 160 34.88 63.71 -19.83
N GLY A 161 33.58 63.64 -20.09
CA GLY A 161 32.88 64.46 -21.05
C GLY A 161 33.20 65.91 -20.70
N GLY A 162 33.82 66.60 -21.65
CA GLY A 162 34.40 67.91 -21.47
C GLY A 162 33.42 68.89 -20.84
N LEU A 163 33.66 69.23 -19.59
CA LEU A 163 33.27 70.50 -19.00
C LEU A 163 34.58 71.13 -18.55
N GLY A 164 34.97 72.13 -19.33
CA GLY A 164 36.33 72.60 -19.43
C GLY A 164 36.83 73.35 -18.21
N GLY A 165 38.16 73.32 -18.09
CA GLY A 165 38.94 74.39 -17.50
C GLY A 165 39.01 74.38 -15.98
N LEU A 166 40.25 74.43 -15.50
CA LEU A 166 40.66 74.77 -14.14
C LEU A 166 40.41 73.71 -13.07
N THR A 167 41.34 72.78 -12.95
CA THR A 167 42.25 72.74 -11.79
C THR A 167 43.20 71.55 -11.92
N ASP A 168 44.48 71.87 -11.88
CA ASP A 168 45.59 70.92 -11.91
C ASP A 168 45.70 70.23 -10.54
N GLY A 169 45.53 68.91 -10.50
CA GLY A 169 45.46 68.16 -9.24
C GLY A 169 44.89 66.77 -9.40
N THR A 170 45.46 65.98 -10.31
CA THR A 170 45.06 64.59 -10.57
C THR A 170 45.45 63.65 -9.42
N ARG A 171 44.66 63.64 -8.35
CA ARG A 171 44.58 62.46 -7.48
C ARG A 171 43.58 61.49 -8.09
N SER A 172 44.08 60.44 -8.74
CA SER A 172 43.30 59.25 -9.02
C SER A 172 42.93 58.62 -7.68
N ILE A 173 41.77 58.99 -7.14
CA ILE A 173 41.21 58.33 -5.96
C ILE A 173 40.84 56.92 -6.43
N SER A 174 41.69 55.94 -6.11
CA SER A 174 41.44 54.54 -6.42
C SER A 174 40.09 54.16 -5.80
N TRP A 175 39.15 53.82 -6.68
CA TRP A 175 37.72 53.84 -6.35
C TRP A 175 37.29 52.65 -5.46
N VAL A 176 38.21 51.74 -5.15
CA VAL A 176 37.95 50.47 -4.47
C VAL A 176 38.89 50.33 -3.27
N GLN A 177 38.60 51.04 -2.19
CA GLN A 177 39.07 50.62 -0.86
C GLN A 177 37.87 50.06 -0.07
N PRO A 178 38.02 48.90 0.59
CA PRO A 178 36.90 48.18 1.22
C PRO A 178 36.05 49.05 2.16
N HIS A 179 36.67 50.00 2.85
CA HIS A 179 36.00 50.87 3.83
C HIS A 179 35.09 51.94 3.21
N ASN A 180 35.20 52.22 1.90
CA ASN A 180 34.35 53.21 1.22
C ASN A 180 33.20 52.59 0.42
N LEU A 181 33.13 51.25 0.37
CA LEU A 181 32.16 50.52 -0.43
C LEU A 181 30.74 50.67 0.16
N GLU A 182 30.64 50.62 1.49
CA GLU A 182 29.37 50.68 2.23
C GLU A 182 28.72 52.08 2.17
N ALA A 183 29.51 53.14 2.35
CA ALA A 183 29.03 54.52 2.22
C ALA A 183 28.57 54.86 0.78
N LYS A 184 29.21 54.26 -0.24
CA LYS A 184 28.84 54.46 -1.64
C LYS A 184 27.66 53.61 -2.08
N LEU A 185 27.53 52.37 -1.61
CA LEU A 185 26.31 51.56 -1.77
C LEU A 185 25.11 52.28 -1.15
N SER A 186 25.30 52.88 0.03
CA SER A 186 24.28 53.70 0.69
C SER A 186 23.89 54.94 -0.15
N ASN A 187 24.85 55.61 -0.80
CA ASN A 187 24.54 56.74 -1.70
C ASN A 187 23.87 56.29 -3.01
N LEU A 188 24.23 55.14 -3.56
CA LEU A 188 23.57 54.56 -4.75
C LEU A 188 22.10 54.22 -4.46
N ALA A 189 21.80 53.70 -3.27
CA ALA A 189 20.44 53.44 -2.80
C ALA A 189 19.59 54.73 -2.63
N ILE A 190 20.23 55.88 -2.40
CA ILE A 190 19.53 57.17 -2.30
C ILE A 190 19.24 57.76 -3.69
N VAL A 191 20.14 57.59 -4.67
CA VAL A 191 20.00 58.21 -6.00
C VAL A 191 19.15 57.38 -6.96
N ARG A 192 19.21 56.05 -6.90
CA ARG A 192 18.31 55.16 -7.65
C ARG A 192 17.12 54.79 -6.77
N ARG A 193 15.90 55.12 -7.20
CA ARG A 193 14.63 54.79 -6.50
C ARG A 193 14.33 53.29 -6.34
N GLN A 194 15.15 52.41 -6.91
CA GLN A 194 15.06 50.97 -6.74
C GLN A 194 16.30 50.49 -6.01
N ASP A 195 16.08 49.97 -4.80
CA ASP A 195 17.13 49.40 -3.98
C ASP A 195 17.64 48.13 -4.68
N PRO A 196 18.94 48.00 -4.97
CA PRO A 196 19.50 46.80 -5.62
C PRO A 196 19.17 45.50 -4.88
N VAL A 197 18.92 45.60 -3.57
CA VAL A 197 18.46 44.50 -2.71
C VAL A 197 17.05 44.04 -3.11
N ASP A 198 16.16 44.96 -3.51
CA ASP A 198 14.81 44.62 -3.94
C ASP A 198 14.80 43.94 -5.31
N GLU A 199 15.67 44.35 -6.24
CA GLU A 199 15.82 43.66 -7.53
C GLU A 199 16.33 42.22 -7.34
N TRP A 200 17.30 42.03 -6.43
CA TRP A 200 17.81 40.70 -6.09
C TRP A 200 16.74 39.83 -5.43
N ASN A 201 15.98 40.39 -4.48
CA ASN A 201 14.87 39.69 -3.82
C ASN A 201 13.75 39.34 -4.82
N ALA A 202 13.45 40.21 -5.78
CA ALA A 202 12.45 39.95 -6.82
C ALA A 202 12.91 38.82 -7.77
N ALA A 203 14.18 38.83 -8.18
CA ALA A 203 14.75 37.75 -8.99
C ALA A 203 14.76 36.41 -8.23
N ALA A 204 15.11 36.41 -6.94
CA ALA A 204 15.06 35.21 -6.09
C ALA A 204 13.65 34.64 -5.94
N ARG A 205 12.63 35.51 -5.78
CA ARG A 205 11.22 35.09 -5.74
C ARG A 205 10.75 34.48 -7.06
N ALA A 206 11.13 35.06 -8.20
CA ALA A 206 10.78 34.52 -9.51
C ALA A 206 11.35 33.10 -9.71
N ILE A 207 12.61 32.88 -9.31
CA ILE A 207 13.24 31.54 -9.34
C ILE A 207 12.49 30.56 -8.44
N GLN A 208 12.10 30.99 -7.23
CA GLN A 208 11.38 30.14 -6.29
C GLN A 208 9.98 29.78 -6.80
N GLU A 209 9.25 30.72 -7.41
CA GLU A 209 7.96 30.46 -8.04
C GLU A 209 8.06 29.45 -9.19
N ASP A 210 9.13 29.50 -9.98
CA ASP A 210 9.35 28.54 -11.06
C ASP A 210 9.70 27.14 -10.54
N GLU A 211 10.50 27.03 -9.46
CA GLU A 211 10.71 25.75 -8.77
C GLU A 211 9.42 25.17 -8.17
N GLU A 212 8.55 26.02 -7.62
CA GLU A 212 7.25 25.60 -7.08
C GLU A 212 6.29 25.15 -8.18
N LYS A 213 6.28 25.82 -9.34
CA LYS A 213 5.53 25.39 -10.53
C LYS A 213 6.03 24.04 -11.05
N GLU A 214 7.34 23.81 -11.09
CA GLU A 214 7.91 22.53 -11.50
C GLU A 214 7.51 21.41 -10.52
N LYS A 215 7.64 21.64 -9.21
CA LYS A 215 7.17 20.69 -8.18
C LYS A 215 5.65 20.46 -8.24
N ALA A 216 4.86 21.47 -8.56
CA ALA A 216 3.43 21.33 -8.74
C ALA A 216 3.09 20.49 -9.99
N ALA A 217 3.83 20.70 -11.08
CA ALA A 217 3.73 19.88 -12.29
C ALA A 217 4.14 18.42 -12.02
N GLU A 218 5.17 18.17 -11.21
CA GLU A 218 5.54 16.82 -10.76
C GLU A 218 4.42 16.16 -9.93
N ARG A 219 3.79 16.91 -9.01
CA ARG A 219 2.67 16.41 -8.19
C ARG A 219 1.43 16.08 -9.04
N LEU A 220 1.18 16.84 -10.10
CA LEU A 220 0.03 16.65 -10.99
C LEU A 220 0.30 15.63 -12.12
N GLY A 221 1.56 15.45 -12.53
CA GLY A 221 1.98 14.61 -13.66
C GLY A 221 2.20 13.12 -13.35
N GLY A 222 2.10 12.70 -12.08
CA GLY A 222 2.27 11.29 -11.67
C GLY A 222 1.09 10.36 -12.00
N ILE A 223 -0.03 10.88 -12.52
CA ILE A 223 -1.14 10.09 -13.04
C ILE A 223 -1.18 10.28 -14.55
N SER A 224 -0.30 9.57 -15.26
CA SER A 224 -0.40 9.45 -16.70
C SER A 224 -1.56 8.47 -17.03
N PRO A 225 -2.66 8.89 -17.69
CA PRO A 225 -3.73 7.99 -18.11
C PRO A 225 -3.33 7.18 -19.36
N SER A 226 -2.08 6.71 -19.43
CA SER A 226 -1.59 5.82 -20.48
C SER A 226 -1.84 4.35 -20.10
N GLY A 227 -3.08 4.04 -19.69
CA GLY A 227 -3.58 2.69 -19.43
C GLY A 227 -4.46 2.13 -20.55
N ALA A 228 -4.66 2.84 -21.65
CA ALA A 228 -5.41 2.37 -22.81
C ALA A 228 -4.47 1.84 -23.92
N ARG A 229 -3.62 0.85 -23.60
CA ARG A 229 -2.99 0.05 -24.66
C ARG A 229 -4.00 -0.95 -25.17
N GLY A 230 -4.65 -0.60 -26.27
CA GLY A 230 -5.36 -1.53 -27.12
C GLY A 230 -4.47 -2.73 -27.42
N ARG A 231 -5.04 -3.93 -27.25
CA ARG A 231 -4.50 -5.18 -27.80
C ARG A 231 -4.29 -4.98 -29.30
N ARG A 232 -3.03 -4.88 -29.74
CA ARG A 232 -2.67 -5.19 -31.13
C ARG A 232 -2.48 -6.70 -31.27
N PRO A 233 -3.09 -7.36 -32.27
CA PRO A 233 -2.83 -8.76 -32.56
C PRO A 233 -1.40 -8.92 -33.08
N GLN A 234 -0.72 -9.99 -32.66
CA GLN A 234 0.61 -10.34 -33.13
C GLN A 234 0.57 -10.73 -34.62
N PRO A 235 1.52 -10.28 -35.46
CA PRO A 235 1.89 -10.99 -36.66
C PRO A 235 3.04 -11.96 -36.37
N ALA A 236 2.89 -13.19 -36.85
CA ALA A 236 3.92 -14.21 -36.81
C ALA A 236 5.03 -13.88 -37.84
N GLY A 237 6.28 -14.00 -37.41
CA GLY A 237 7.42 -14.37 -38.25
C GLY A 237 8.08 -13.27 -39.08
N ILE A 238 9.38 -13.08 -38.83
CA ILE A 238 10.53 -13.27 -39.76
C ILE A 238 11.70 -12.38 -39.28
N ALA A 239 12.90 -12.94 -39.46
CA ALA A 239 14.19 -12.54 -38.95
C ALA A 239 14.79 -11.24 -39.54
N ALA A 240 15.92 -10.87 -38.93
CA ALA A 240 17.11 -10.19 -39.47
C ALA A 240 17.36 -8.73 -39.03
N ALA A 241 18.53 -8.60 -38.37
CA ALA A 241 19.47 -7.50 -38.27
C ALA A 241 19.10 -6.11 -38.81
N ALA A 242 19.27 -5.10 -37.96
CA ALA A 242 19.94 -3.85 -38.31
C ALA A 242 20.34 -3.07 -37.05
N GLU A 243 21.61 -2.70 -37.01
CA GLU A 243 22.17 -1.65 -36.17
C GLU A 243 21.48 -0.32 -36.46
N GLY A 244 21.26 0.50 -35.43
CA GLY A 244 20.65 1.81 -35.58
C GLY A 244 20.61 2.54 -34.25
N GLY A 245 21.69 3.27 -33.96
CA GLY A 245 21.73 4.23 -32.87
C GLY A 245 20.70 5.34 -33.10
N GLY A 246 19.89 5.61 -32.09
CA GLY A 246 18.93 6.70 -32.06
C GLY A 246 18.96 7.35 -30.68
N ALA A 247 19.77 8.39 -30.55
CA ALA A 247 19.77 9.28 -29.41
C ALA A 247 18.47 10.09 -29.40
N ALA A 248 17.64 9.89 -28.39
CA ALA A 248 16.55 10.79 -28.02
C ALA A 248 16.48 10.80 -26.49
N ALA A 249 17.21 11.74 -25.89
CA ALA A 249 17.33 11.90 -24.44
C ALA A 249 17.05 13.36 -24.08
N GLU A 250 15.80 13.78 -24.20
CA GLU A 250 15.30 15.00 -23.54
C GLU A 250 13.86 14.75 -23.08
N GLY A 251 13.66 14.62 -21.77
CA GLY A 251 12.35 14.51 -21.13
C GLY A 251 12.19 13.27 -20.23
N GLY A 252 12.50 13.39 -18.94
CA GLY A 252 12.21 12.32 -17.98
C GLY A 252 12.90 12.42 -16.62
N ALA A 253 13.00 13.63 -16.03
CA ALA A 253 13.56 13.78 -14.69
C ALA A 253 12.59 13.39 -13.55
N SER A 254 11.27 13.36 -13.84
CA SER A 254 10.20 13.15 -12.84
C SER A 254 9.74 11.69 -12.69
N ASP A 255 10.10 10.80 -13.62
CA ASP A 255 9.61 9.40 -13.63
C ASP A 255 10.55 8.42 -12.86
N GLU A 256 11.83 8.78 -12.67
CA GLU A 256 12.80 7.92 -11.98
C GLU A 256 12.52 7.79 -10.47
N GLY A 257 12.01 8.84 -9.82
CA GLY A 257 11.65 8.81 -8.40
C GLY A 257 10.46 7.89 -8.11
N ALA A 258 9.44 7.92 -8.97
CA ALA A 258 8.28 7.04 -8.88
C ALA A 258 8.68 5.57 -9.14
N TYR A 259 9.57 5.33 -10.10
CA TYR A 259 10.11 4.00 -10.38
C TYR A 259 10.88 3.39 -9.20
N LEU A 260 11.76 4.18 -8.56
CA LEU A 260 12.52 3.73 -7.39
C LEU A 260 11.61 3.48 -6.17
N SER A 261 10.61 4.33 -5.94
CA SER A 261 9.63 4.13 -4.86
C SER A 261 8.78 2.87 -5.08
N SER A 262 8.36 2.62 -6.32
CA SER A 262 7.62 1.40 -6.71
C SER A 262 8.47 0.14 -6.51
N ARG A 263 9.75 0.19 -6.89
CA ARG A 263 10.67 -0.96 -6.75
C ARG A 263 11.02 -1.25 -5.29
N LEU A 264 11.18 -0.22 -4.44
CA LEU A 264 11.34 -0.39 -2.99
C LEU A 264 10.10 -0.98 -2.32
N ALA A 265 8.90 -0.53 -2.71
CA ALA A 265 7.65 -1.11 -2.22
C ALA A 265 7.50 -2.59 -2.61
N ALA A 266 7.89 -2.95 -3.84
CA ALA A 266 7.90 -4.33 -4.30
C ALA A 266 8.87 -5.22 -3.52
N VAL A 267 10.07 -4.71 -3.19
CA VAL A 267 11.05 -5.43 -2.34
C VAL A 267 10.52 -5.61 -0.92
N ALA A 268 9.86 -4.60 -0.35
CA ALA A 268 9.26 -4.68 0.98
C ALA A 268 8.13 -5.72 1.04
N GLU A 269 7.29 -5.83 0.01
CA GLU A 269 6.29 -6.91 -0.05
C GLU A 269 6.92 -8.28 -0.27
N ALA A 270 7.94 -8.40 -1.12
CA ALA A 270 8.67 -9.65 -1.29
C ALA A 270 9.26 -10.15 0.05
N MET A 271 9.84 -9.25 0.86
CA MET A 271 10.31 -9.57 2.20
C MET A 271 9.20 -10.04 3.14
N LYS A 272 8.02 -9.41 3.12
CA LYS A 272 6.88 -9.87 3.94
C LYS A 272 6.41 -11.28 3.53
N VAL A 273 6.41 -11.59 2.24
CA VAL A 273 6.06 -12.93 1.75
C VAL A 273 7.07 -13.97 2.22
N VAL A 274 8.37 -13.65 2.18
CA VAL A 274 9.44 -14.51 2.71
C VAL A 274 9.26 -14.73 4.21
N SER A 275 9.04 -13.70 5.02
CA SER A 275 8.78 -13.84 6.45
C SER A 275 7.52 -14.65 6.76
N ARG A 276 6.48 -14.55 5.91
CA ARG A 276 5.24 -15.32 6.06
C ARG A 276 5.42 -16.81 5.70
N LEU A 277 6.39 -17.13 4.84
CA LEU A 277 6.78 -18.50 4.52
C LEU A 277 7.71 -19.10 5.56
N GLU A 278 8.63 -18.32 6.12
CA GLU A 278 9.55 -18.75 7.19
C GLU A 278 8.82 -18.96 8.52
N GLY A 279 7.79 -18.16 8.82
CA GLY A 279 6.97 -18.32 10.04
C GLY A 279 5.94 -19.45 10.01
N ARG A 280 5.86 -20.27 8.94
CA ARG A 280 4.84 -21.33 8.80
C ARG A 280 5.33 -22.73 9.15
N ALA A 281 6.61 -22.89 9.48
CA ALA A 281 7.10 -24.11 10.12
C ALA A 281 6.92 -23.99 11.65
N GLU A 282 5.90 -24.69 12.16
CA GLU A 282 5.94 -25.26 13.52
C GLU A 282 5.80 -24.31 14.73
N ALA A 283 4.96 -23.28 14.62
CA ALA A 283 4.33 -22.70 15.81
C ALA A 283 2.90 -23.23 15.92
N ALA A 284 2.57 -23.87 17.05
CA ALA A 284 1.19 -24.13 17.44
C ALA A 284 0.34 -22.86 17.19
N PRO A 285 -0.90 -22.98 16.70
CA PRO A 285 -1.70 -21.82 16.37
C PRO A 285 -1.68 -20.86 17.56
N PRO A 286 -1.34 -19.57 17.36
CA PRO A 286 -1.33 -18.61 18.46
C PRO A 286 -2.70 -18.71 19.15
N PRO A 287 -2.73 -18.75 20.49
CA PRO A 287 -3.99 -18.81 21.21
C PRO A 287 -4.90 -17.71 20.66
N PRO A 288 -6.18 -18.02 20.37
CA PRO A 288 -7.08 -17.02 19.81
C PRO A 288 -7.02 -15.78 20.71
N PRO A 289 -6.82 -14.58 20.13
CA PRO A 289 -6.75 -13.37 20.94
C PRO A 289 -8.04 -13.29 21.76
N ALA A 290 -7.93 -13.07 23.07
CA ALA A 290 -9.09 -12.99 23.97
C ALA A 290 -10.16 -12.00 23.48
N ALA A 291 -9.74 -10.96 22.73
CA ALA A 291 -10.63 -10.00 22.08
C ALA A 291 -11.63 -10.61 21.07
N ALA A 292 -11.32 -11.76 20.45
CA ALA A 292 -12.24 -12.41 19.52
C ALA A 292 -13.46 -13.00 20.22
N ALA A 293 -13.31 -13.46 21.47
CA ALA A 293 -14.42 -13.95 22.27
C ALA A 293 -15.38 -12.82 22.66
N ASP A 294 -14.83 -11.67 23.07
CA ASP A 294 -15.63 -10.51 23.47
C ASP A 294 -16.44 -9.93 22.30
N VAL A 295 -15.83 -9.85 21.10
CA VAL A 295 -16.53 -9.37 19.89
C VAL A 295 -17.61 -10.37 19.46
N PHE A 296 -17.35 -11.66 19.58
CA PHE A 296 -18.33 -12.70 19.25
C PHE A 296 -19.54 -12.64 20.18
N SER A 297 -19.34 -12.52 21.50
CA SER A 297 -20.43 -12.37 22.48
C SER A 297 -21.22 -11.07 22.33
N GLN A 298 -20.66 -10.04 21.68
CA GLN A 298 -21.40 -8.81 21.37
C GLN A 298 -22.25 -8.93 20.08
N LEU A 299 -21.85 -9.80 19.15
CA LEU A 299 -22.54 -10.05 17.88
C LEU A 299 -23.64 -11.10 18.01
N ASP A 300 -23.36 -12.18 18.74
CA ASP A 300 -24.29 -13.28 19.04
C ASP A 300 -25.22 -12.87 20.18
N LYS A 301 -26.36 -12.25 19.84
CA LYS A 301 -27.31 -11.73 20.83
C LYS A 301 -28.25 -12.80 21.35
N ASP A 302 -28.49 -13.83 20.56
CA ASP A 302 -29.37 -14.93 20.96
C ASP A 302 -28.64 -16.05 21.71
N GLY A 303 -27.30 -16.00 21.75
CA GLY A 303 -26.43 -16.87 22.53
C GLY A 303 -26.40 -18.29 21.97
N ASP A 304 -26.65 -18.47 20.68
CA ASP A 304 -26.71 -19.79 20.05
C ASP A 304 -25.34 -20.32 19.59
N GLY A 305 -24.29 -19.52 19.75
CA GLY A 305 -22.92 -19.84 19.38
C GLY A 305 -22.61 -19.60 17.91
N ALA A 306 -23.50 -18.93 17.16
CA ALA A 306 -23.31 -18.52 15.78
C ALA A 306 -23.83 -17.09 15.56
N VAL A 307 -23.11 -16.29 14.77
CA VAL A 307 -23.62 -14.97 14.34
C VAL A 307 -24.50 -15.18 13.11
N SER A 308 -25.79 -14.89 13.24
CA SER A 308 -26.73 -14.89 12.11
C SER A 308 -26.47 -13.71 11.16
N ARG A 309 -26.97 -13.81 9.91
CA ARG A 309 -26.78 -12.74 8.92
C ARG A 309 -27.44 -11.44 9.38
N GLU A 310 -28.60 -11.56 10.01
CA GLU A 310 -29.37 -10.46 10.55
C GLU A 310 -28.64 -9.76 11.70
N GLU A 311 -27.96 -10.51 12.57
CA GLU A 311 -27.11 -9.95 13.64
C GLU A 311 -25.87 -9.24 13.10
N TRP A 312 -25.26 -9.80 12.04
CA TRP A 312 -24.14 -9.16 11.36
C TRP A 312 -24.54 -7.81 10.74
N GLU A 313 -25.64 -7.79 9.97
CA GLU A 313 -26.17 -6.57 9.35
C GLU A 313 -26.58 -5.52 10.40
N ALA A 314 -27.15 -5.95 11.53
CA ALA A 314 -27.47 -5.07 12.64
C ALA A 314 -26.23 -4.46 13.31
N ALA A 315 -25.12 -5.20 13.38
CA ALA A 315 -23.86 -4.69 13.91
C ALA A 315 -23.15 -3.74 12.92
N GLU A 316 -23.19 -4.05 11.63
CA GLU A 316 -22.60 -3.22 10.58
C GLU A 316 -23.26 -1.83 10.51
N ASN A 317 -24.60 -1.79 10.55
CA ASN A 317 -25.38 -0.54 10.64
C ASN A 317 -25.09 0.25 11.91
N LYS A 318 -24.77 -0.42 13.03
CA LYS A 318 -24.43 0.25 14.28
C LYS A 318 -23.02 0.86 14.26
N SER A 319 -22.08 0.24 13.54
CA SER A 319 -20.70 0.74 13.42
C SER A 319 -20.55 1.91 12.44
N THR A 320 -21.41 1.98 11.42
CA THR A 320 -21.36 3.03 10.38
C THR A 320 -22.21 4.26 10.70
N GLY A 321 -23.15 4.18 11.66
CA GLY A 321 -24.10 5.26 11.96
C GLY A 321 -23.82 6.13 13.20
N GLY A 322 -22.71 5.94 13.93
CA GLY A 322 -22.56 6.48 15.30
C GLY A 322 -21.25 7.22 15.59
N GLY A 323 -20.65 7.87 14.60
CA GLY A 323 -19.29 8.40 14.68
C GLY A 323 -19.13 9.93 14.78
N ASP A 324 -20.16 10.71 15.10
CA ASP A 324 -20.01 12.17 15.30
C ASP A 324 -20.58 12.63 16.65
N GLY A 325 -19.99 12.09 17.72
CA GLY A 325 -20.13 12.59 19.08
C GLY A 325 -19.35 13.89 19.33
N ARG A 326 -19.52 14.92 18.49
CA ARG A 326 -19.18 16.31 18.81
C ARG A 326 -20.42 17.00 19.38
N GLY A 327 -20.92 16.46 20.49
CA GLY A 327 -21.87 17.15 21.37
C GLY A 327 -21.12 18.25 22.10
N GLY A 328 -21.06 19.43 21.47
CA GLY A 328 -20.51 20.65 22.04
C GLY A 328 -21.15 20.95 23.38
N GLY A 329 -20.30 20.97 24.39
CA GLY A 329 -20.64 21.50 25.69
C GLY A 329 -20.82 23.01 25.65
N ASP A 330 -21.54 23.44 26.67
CA ASP A 330 -21.33 24.69 27.41
C ASP A 330 -21.63 26.00 26.68
N GLY A 331 -22.79 26.55 27.02
CA GLY A 331 -23.26 27.87 26.63
C GLY A 331 -24.26 28.40 27.65
N GLY A 332 -23.96 28.25 28.94
CA GLY A 332 -24.63 28.99 30.00
C GLY A 332 -24.16 30.44 30.02
N ALA A 333 -25.05 31.39 29.72
CA ALA A 333 -24.97 32.80 30.09
C ALA A 333 -26.41 33.35 30.07
N ALA A 334 -27.06 33.52 31.22
CA ALA A 334 -26.99 34.71 32.07
C ALA A 334 -27.54 35.97 31.38
N GLY A 335 -28.64 36.53 31.90
CA GLY A 335 -29.06 37.89 31.57
C GLY A 335 -30.53 38.15 31.84
N LYS A 336 -30.79 38.85 32.94
CA LYS A 336 -32.06 39.44 33.39
C LYS A 336 -32.78 40.28 32.34
#